data_AF-S4R7S0-F1
#
_entry.id   AF-S4R7S0-F1
#
_cell.length_a   1.000
_cell.length_b   1.000
_cell.length_c   1.000
_cell.angle_alpha   90.00
_cell.angle_beta   90.00
_cell.angle_gamma   90.00
#
_symmetry.space_group_name_H-M   'P 1'
#
loop_
_entity.id
_entity.type
_entity.pdbx_description
1 polymer ?
#
loop_
_entity_poly.entity_id
_entity_poly.type
_entity_poly.pdbx_seq_one_letter_code
_entity_poly.pdbx_strand_id
1 'polypeptide(L)' 'TGQLSQRPTVEELREKRILIRFNDYVEVSDAQDYDRRADKPWTRLTAADKAAIRKELNEYKSREMEVHEHSKHLTRFHRP' A
#
# COMPACT_ATOMS: atom_id res chain seq x y z
N THR A 1 -28.57 14.35 8.24
CA THR A 1 -28.61 14.28 9.71
C THR A 1 -28.49 12.82 10.15
N GLY A 2 -27.39 12.45 10.83
CA GLY A 2 -27.47 11.48 11.94
C GLY A 2 -27.33 9.95 11.71
N GLN A 3 -26.64 9.43 10.68
CA GLN A 3 -26.40 7.97 10.58
C GLN A 3 -25.00 7.48 11.00
N LEU A 4 -24.08 8.39 11.34
CA LEU A 4 -22.71 8.03 11.75
C LEU A 4 -22.51 7.94 13.28
N SER A 5 -23.58 8.15 14.07
CA SER A 5 -23.51 8.12 15.54
C SER A 5 -24.13 6.87 16.17
N GLN A 6 -24.70 5.95 15.38
CA GLN A 6 -25.25 4.72 15.94
C GLN A 6 -24.10 3.74 16.20
N ARG A 7 -23.66 3.71 17.45
CA ARG A 7 -22.79 2.64 17.94
C ARG A 7 -23.67 1.43 18.25
N PRO A 8 -23.44 0.27 17.60
CA PRO A 8 -24.13 -0.96 17.93
C PRO A 8 -23.83 -1.36 19.38
N THR A 9 -24.79 -2.05 19.99
CA THR A 9 -24.63 -2.56 21.36
C THR A 9 -23.64 -3.73 21.41
N VAL A 10 -23.11 -4.03 22.60
CA VAL A 10 -22.16 -5.15 22.78
C VAL A 10 -22.82 -6.48 22.40
N GLU A 11 -24.10 -6.67 22.73
CA GLU A 11 -24.92 -7.81 22.31
C GLU A 11 -25.01 -7.94 20.78
N GLU A 12 -25.29 -6.86 20.05
CA GLU A 12 -25.33 -6.87 18.58
C GLU A 12 -23.97 -7.25 17.97
N LEU A 13 -22.87 -6.81 18.58
CA LEU A 13 -21.51 -7.16 18.16
C LEU A 13 -21.16 -8.63 18.47
N ARG A 14 -21.72 -9.20 19.56
CA ARG A 14 -21.61 -10.64 19.92
C ARG A 14 -22.36 -11.51 18.93
N GLU A 15 -23.61 -11.17 18.62
CA GLU A 15 -24.46 -11.90 17.67
C GLU A 15 -23.83 -11.94 16.28
N LYS A 16 -23.25 -10.82 15.82
CA LYS A 16 -22.54 -10.73 14.54
C LYS A 16 -21.13 -11.34 14.56
N ARG A 17 -20.68 -11.89 15.70
CA ARG A 17 -19.34 -12.45 15.92
C ARG A 17 -18.21 -11.47 15.57
N ILE A 18 -18.47 -10.16 15.71
CA ILE A 18 -17.53 -9.06 15.42
C ILE A 18 -16.55 -8.85 16.58
N LEU A 19 -16.79 -9.46 17.75
CA LEU A 19 -15.90 -9.43 18.90
C LEU A 19 -14.63 -10.25 18.67
N ILE A 20 -13.79 -9.83 17.72
CA ILE A 20 -12.37 -10.14 17.76
C ILE A 20 -11.81 -9.58 19.06
N ARG A 21 -11.17 -10.44 19.86
CA ARG A 21 -10.49 -10.05 21.09
C ARG A 21 -9.02 -9.88 20.76
N PHE A 22 -8.47 -8.72 21.09
CA PHE A 22 -7.04 -8.52 21.06
C PHE A 22 -6.45 -9.00 22.38
N ASN A 23 -5.26 -9.59 22.35
CA ASN A 23 -4.52 -9.88 23.56
C ASN A 23 -3.87 -8.57 24.03
N ASP A 24 -4.02 -8.25 25.32
CA ASP A 24 -3.42 -7.07 25.93
C ASP A 24 -1.92 -7.29 26.23
N TYR A 25 -1.46 -8.54 26.21
CA TYR A 25 -0.06 -8.89 26.35
C TYR A 25 0.69 -8.72 25.01
N VAL A 26 1.70 -7.85 25.02
CA VAL A 26 2.61 -7.62 23.90
C VAL A 26 3.99 -8.15 24.28
N GLU A 27 4.46 -9.16 23.56
CA GLU A 27 5.84 -9.64 23.68
C GLU A 27 6.81 -8.67 23.01
N VAL A 28 7.90 -8.34 23.68
CA VAL A 28 8.94 -7.43 23.19
C VAL A 28 10.28 -8.16 23.21
N SER A 29 11.03 -8.04 22.12
CA SER A 29 12.38 -8.58 21.99
C SER A 29 13.30 -7.55 21.34
N ASP A 30 14.60 -7.68 21.59
CA ASP A 30 15.59 -6.76 21.05
C ASP A 30 15.74 -6.95 19.53
N ALA A 31 15.63 -5.84 18.80
CA ALA A 31 15.99 -5.82 17.39
C ALA A 31 17.52 -5.75 17.24
N GLN A 32 18.03 -6.22 16.10
CA GLN A 32 19.45 -6.09 15.79
C GLN A 32 19.89 -4.61 15.84
N ASP A 33 21.01 -4.33 16.51
CA ASP A 33 21.61 -3.00 16.57
C ASP A 33 22.69 -2.89 15.48
N TYR A 34 22.27 -2.42 14.30
CA TYR A 34 23.16 -2.14 13.19
C TYR A 34 22.68 -0.93 12.41
N ASP A 35 23.59 -0.36 11.61
CA ASP A 35 23.30 0.79 10.78
C ASP A 35 22.39 0.43 9.60
N ARG A 36 21.14 0.89 9.65
CA ARG A 36 20.12 0.72 8.60
C ARG A 36 20.07 1.90 7.62
N ARG A 37 21.02 2.84 7.68
CA ARG A 37 21.02 3.98 6.75
C ARG A 37 21.25 3.50 5.33
N ALA A 38 20.43 4.01 4.43
CA ALA A 38 20.56 3.83 2.99
C ALA A 38 20.39 5.18 2.31
N ASP A 39 21.08 5.37 1.19
CA ASP A 39 20.88 6.53 0.34
C ASP A 39 19.44 6.56 -0.22
N LYS A 40 18.93 7.76 -0.49
CA LYS A 40 17.58 7.99 -1.01
C LYS A 40 17.65 8.60 -2.41
N PRO A 41 18.06 7.84 -3.44
CA PRO A 41 18.35 8.37 -4.77
C PRO A 41 17.13 9.07 -5.40
N TRP A 42 15.91 8.63 -5.07
CA TRP A 42 14.67 9.23 -5.55
C TRP A 42 14.49 10.71 -5.16
N THR A 43 15.20 11.19 -4.14
CA THR A 43 15.15 12.60 -3.70
C THR A 43 15.89 13.55 -4.64
N ARG A 44 16.83 13.03 -5.45
CA ARG A 44 17.67 13.83 -6.35
C ARG A 44 17.25 13.76 -7.82
N LEU A 45 16.10 13.17 -8.11
CA LEU A 45 15.58 13.05 -9.48
C LEU A 45 15.12 14.40 -10.03
N THR A 46 15.71 14.80 -11.15
CA THR A 46 15.31 16.00 -11.89
C THR A 46 13.97 15.80 -12.61
N ALA A 47 13.41 16.88 -13.15
CA ALA A 47 12.22 16.79 -13.98
C ALA A 47 12.45 15.94 -15.25
N ALA A 48 13.65 16.04 -15.84
CA ALA A 48 14.05 15.25 -17.00
C ALA A 48 14.17 13.76 -16.66
N ASP A 49 14.82 13.41 -15.54
CA ASP A 49 14.94 12.02 -15.10
C ASP A 49 13.56 11.40 -14.89
N LYS A 50 12.65 12.12 -14.22
CA LYS A 50 11.28 11.66 -14.01
C LYS A 50 10.54 11.47 -15.33
N ALA A 51 10.77 12.31 -16.34
CA ALA A 51 10.15 12.15 -17.65
C ALA A 51 10.68 10.92 -18.39
N ALA A 52 12.00 10.71 -18.35
CA ALA A 52 12.63 9.52 -18.91
C ALA A 52 12.10 8.23 -18.25
N ILE A 53 12.06 8.18 -16.91
CA ILE A 53 11.54 7.04 -16.15
C ILE A 53 10.07 6.77 -16.47
N ARG A 54 9.22 7.79 -16.62
CA ARG A 54 7.81 7.59 -17.01
C ARG A 54 7.69 6.97 -18.39
N LYS A 55 8.51 7.42 -19.35
CA LYS A 55 8.54 6.86 -20.71
C LYS A 55 8.96 5.39 -20.68
N GLU A 56 10.06 5.09 -20.02
CA GLU A 56 10.60 3.73 -19.88
C GLU A 56 9.57 2.78 -19.23
N LEU A 57 8.95 3.19 -18.11
CA LEU A 57 7.94 2.39 -17.43
C LEU A 57 6.71 2.13 -18.29
N ASN A 58 6.28 3.10 -19.09
CA ASN A 58 5.15 2.90 -20.00
C ASN A 58 5.48 1.93 -21.13
N GLU A 59 6.70 2.03 -21.68
CA GLU A 59 7.18 1.13 -22.73
C GLU A 59 7.25 -0.31 -22.22
N TYR A 60 7.90 -0.53 -21.08
CA TYR A 60 7.96 -1.82 -20.39
C TYR A 60 6.57 -2.41 -20.13
N LYS A 61 5.65 -1.63 -19.55
CA LYS A 61 4.28 -2.08 -19.24
C LYS A 61 3.47 -2.44 -20.48
N SER A 62 3.78 -1.82 -21.62
CA SER A 62 3.03 -2.03 -22.86
C SER A 62 3.55 -3.20 -23.70
N ARG A 63 4.83 -3.57 -23.56
CA ARG A 63 5.49 -4.52 -24.46
C ARG A 63 6.10 -5.74 -23.78
N GLU A 64 6.50 -5.63 -22.52
CA GLU A 64 7.31 -6.65 -21.84
C GLU A 64 6.61 -7.21 -20.60
N MET A 65 5.88 -6.36 -19.86
CA MET A 65 5.21 -6.80 -18.63
C MET A 65 3.99 -7.66 -18.97
N GLU A 66 4.07 -8.96 -18.65
CA GLU A 66 2.93 -9.86 -18.80
C GLU A 66 1.82 -9.47 -17.80
N VAL A 67 0.61 -9.28 -18.34
CA VAL A 67 -0.58 -9.00 -17.53
C VAL A 67 -1.71 -9.87 -18.04
N HIS A 68 -2.39 -10.56 -17.12
CA HIS A 68 -3.58 -11.34 -17.44
C HIS A 68 -4.61 -10.47 -18.19
N GLU A 69 -5.25 -11.02 -19.22
CA GLU A 69 -6.12 -10.26 -20.13
C GLU A 69 -7.20 -9.45 -19.39
N HIS A 70 -7.89 -10.08 -18.43
CA HIS A 70 -8.91 -9.42 -17.61
C HIS A 70 -8.36 -8.34 -16.67
N SER A 71 -7.05 -8.30 -16.42
CA SER A 71 -6.40 -7.36 -15.51
C SER A 71 -5.67 -6.23 -16.23
N LYS A 72 -5.64 -6.21 -17.58
CA LYS A 72 -4.94 -5.16 -18.35
C LYS A 72 -5.37 -3.75 -17.99
N HIS A 73 -6.66 -3.55 -17.68
CA HIS A 73 -7.22 -2.26 -17.26
C HIS A 73 -6.66 -1.73 -15.93
N LEU A 74 -6.04 -2.59 -15.12
CA LEU A 74 -5.37 -2.21 -13.86
C LEU A 74 -3.92 -1.75 -14.08
N THR A 75 -3.38 -1.92 -15.28
CA THR A 75 -2.01 -1.52 -15.61
C THR A 75 -1.86 0.00 -15.46
N ARG A 76 -1.09 0.42 -14.44
CA ARG A 76 -0.90 1.85 -14.15
C ARG A 76 0.12 2.46 -15.11
N PHE A 77 -0.34 3.11 -16.17
CA PHE A 77 0.49 3.95 -17.05
C PHE A 77 0.72 5.34 -16.45
N HIS A 78 1.88 5.93 -16.70
CA HIS A 78 2.24 7.28 -16.26
C HIS A 78 1.97 8.31 -17.36
N ARG A 79 1.76 9.58 -16.98
CA ARG A 79 1.65 10.66 -17.99
C ARG A 79 3.02 10.89 -18.66
N PRO A 80 3.07 11.24 -19.95
CA PRO A 80 4.30 11.71 -20.60
C PRO A 80 4.96 12.83 -19.78
#